data_AF-A0A950TYS5-F1
#
_entry.id   AF-A0A950TYS5-F1
#
_cell.length_a   1.000
_cell.length_b   1.000
_cell.length_c   1.000
_cell.angle_alpha   90.00
_cell.angle_beta   90.00
_cell.angle_gamma   90.00
#
_symmetry.space_group_name_H-M   'P 1'
#
loop_
_entity.id
_entity.type
_entity.pdbx_description
1 polymer ?
#
loop_
_entity_poly.entity_id
_entity_poly.type
_entity_poly.pdbx_seq_one_letter_code
_entity_poly.pdbx_strand_id
1 'polypeptide(L)' 'MASLLRTLARTGLRRGLLEGRRPWLMIGLTATGLRIVARVMARKPQVVYSEKLSPGERIVIRALPPEAG' A
#
# COMPACT_ATOMS: atom_id res chain seq x y z
N MET A 1 -0.73 -19.06 7.51
CA MET A 1 0.19 -17.96 7.92
C MET A 1 -0.48 -16.60 8.20
N ALA A 2 -1.68 -16.29 7.69
CA ALA A 2 -2.32 -14.97 7.91
C ALA A 2 -2.92 -14.77 9.32
N SER A 3 -3.18 -15.86 10.05
CA SER A 3 -3.86 -15.80 11.36
C SER A 3 -2.96 -15.25 12.47
N LEU A 4 -1.67 -15.62 12.49
CA LEU A 4 -0.70 -15.20 13.52
C LEU A 4 -0.40 -13.69 13.46
N LEU A 5 -0.29 -13.13 12.26
CA LEU A 5 -0.11 -11.68 12.06
C LEU A 5 -1.32 -10.88 12.56
N ARG A 6 -2.53 -11.45 12.48
CA ARG A 6 -3.76 -10.80 12.95
C ARG A 6 -3.88 -10.80 14.47
N THR A 7 -3.43 -11.85 15.14
CA THR A 7 -3.36 -11.91 16.62
C THR A 7 -2.24 -11.04 17.16
N LEU A 8 -1.06 -11.01 16.52
CA LEU A 8 0.03 -10.10 16.89
C LEU A 8 -0.36 -8.62 16.73
N ALA A 9 -1.06 -8.27 15.65
CA ALA A 9 -1.59 -6.91 15.46
C ALA A 9 -2.63 -6.53 16.54
N ARG A 10 -3.57 -7.43 16.88
CA ARG A 10 -4.58 -7.18 17.93
C ARG A 10 -3.95 -7.03 19.32
N THR A 11 -2.94 -7.86 19.62
CA THR A 11 -2.29 -7.88 20.94
C THR A 11 -1.31 -6.72 21.09
N GLY A 12 -0.57 -6.40 20.03
CA GLY A 12 0.35 -5.26 19.97
C GLY A 12 -0.36 -3.91 20.04
N LEU A 13 -1.53 -3.75 19.40
CA LEU A 13 -2.34 -2.54 19.56
C LEU A 13 -2.93 -2.43 20.97
N ARG A 14 -3.45 -3.53 21.53
CA ARG A 14 -4.01 -3.51 22.89
C ARG A 14 -2.94 -3.19 23.94
N ARG A 15 -1.78 -3.86 23.92
CA ARG A 15 -0.71 -3.62 24.90
C ARG A 15 0.07 -2.33 24.63
N GLY A 16 0.30 -1.96 23.38
CA GLY A 16 1.02 -0.72 23.04
C GLY A 16 0.24 0.55 23.35
N LEU A 17 -1.10 0.54 23.22
CA LEU A 17 -1.94 1.71 23.45
C LEU A 17 -2.46 1.80 24.90
N LEU A 18 -2.73 0.67 25.57
CA LEU A 18 -3.26 0.66 26.95
C LEU A 18 -2.17 0.66 28.04
N GLU A 19 -0.96 0.17 27.75
CA GLU A 19 0.08 -0.07 28.78
C GLU A 19 1.18 1.02 28.82
N GLY A 20 1.10 2.03 27.94
CA GLY A 20 1.98 3.23 27.97
C GLY A 20 3.47 2.98 27.70
N ARG A 21 3.85 1.77 27.27
CA ARG A 21 5.25 1.40 27.03
C ARG A 21 5.73 1.87 25.66
N ARG A 22 6.50 2.96 25.64
CA ARG A 22 7.22 3.55 24.48
C ARG A 22 7.81 2.53 23.48
N PRO A 23 8.47 1.43 23.90
CA PRO A 23 9.00 0.46 22.94
C PRO A 23 7.93 -0.26 22.11
N TRP A 24 6.74 -0.55 22.67
CA TRP A 24 5.64 -1.16 21.91
C TRP A 24 5.02 -0.20 20.89
N LEU A 25 4.99 1.09 21.21
CA LEU A 25 4.54 2.13 20.29
C LEU A 25 5.52 2.26 19.11
N MET A 26 6.83 2.21 19.36
CA MET A 26 7.85 2.21 18.30
C MET A 26 7.76 0.97 17.39
N ILE A 27 7.48 -0.20 17.95
CA ILE A 27 7.23 -1.43 17.17
C ILE A 27 5.96 -1.27 16.30
N GLY A 28 4.89 -0.73 16.86
CA GLY A 28 3.65 -0.46 16.11
C GLY A 28 3.86 0.55 14.97
N LEU A 29 4.60 1.63 15.24
CA LEU A 29 4.92 2.66 14.27
C LEU A 29 5.80 2.12 13.13
N THR A 30 6.86 1.39 13.46
CA THR A 30 7.76 0.77 12.47
C THR A 30 7.05 -0.28 11.63
N ALA A 31 6.22 -1.14 12.22
CA ALA A 31 5.42 -2.11 11.48
C ALA A 31 4.41 -1.44 10.53
N THR A 32 3.78 -0.35 10.97
CA THR A 32 2.83 0.42 10.14
C THR A 32 3.56 1.13 8.99
N GLY A 33 4.68 1.79 9.29
CA GLY A 33 5.52 2.43 8.28
C GLY A 33 6.02 1.44 7.22
N LEU A 34 6.53 0.28 7.65
CA LEU A 34 7.00 -0.77 6.74
C LEU A 34 5.87 -1.29 5.85
N ARG A 35 4.65 -1.45 6.39
CA ARG A 35 3.48 -1.87 5.62
C ARG A 35 3.07 -0.83 4.57
N ILE A 36 3.17 0.46 4.88
CA ILE A 36 2.88 1.54 3.93
C ILE A 36 3.93 1.54 2.82
N VAL A 37 5.22 1.49 3.17
CA VAL A 37 6.32 1.44 2.19
C VAL A 37 6.18 0.24 1.27
N ALA A 38 5.93 -0.95 1.83
CA ALA A 38 5.70 -2.16 1.04
C ALA A 38 4.50 -2.02 0.09
N ARG A 39 3.41 -1.38 0.53
CA ARG A 39 2.23 -1.14 -0.32
C ARG A 39 2.51 -0.15 -1.46
N VAL A 40 3.32 0.87 -1.21
CA VAL A 40 3.74 1.85 -2.23
C VAL A 40 4.70 1.19 -3.22
N MET A 41 5.69 0.44 -2.74
CA MET A 41 6.63 -0.28 -3.61
C MET A 41 5.96 -1.41 -4.41
N ALA A 42 4.96 -2.08 -3.85
CA ALA A 42 4.18 -3.09 -4.57
C ALA A 42 3.32 -2.47 -5.69
N ARG A 43 2.93 -1.21 -5.55
CA ARG A 43 2.40 -0.41 -6.66
C ARG A 43 3.54 0.07 -7.55
N LYS A 44 4.29 -0.85 -8.17
CA LYS A 44 5.04 -0.48 -9.38
C LYS A 44 3.98 -0.16 -10.44
N PRO A 45 3.82 1.11 -10.87
CA PRO A 45 2.92 1.41 -11.98
C PRO A 45 3.46 0.62 -13.17
N GLN A 46 2.68 -0.36 -13.63
CA GLN A 46 3.02 -1.07 -14.85
C GLN A 46 2.90 -0.04 -15.97
N VAL A 47 4.03 0.31 -16.58
CA VAL A 47 4.04 1.13 -17.80
C VAL A 47 3.46 0.26 -18.91
N VAL A 48 2.15 0.34 -19.08
CA VAL A 48 1.41 -0.42 -20.11
C VAL A 48 1.55 0.21 -21.49
N TYR A 49 1.92 1.49 -21.56
CA TYR A 49 2.04 2.22 -22.80
C TYR A 49 3.10 3.34 -22.68
N SER A 50 3.96 3.46 -23.68
CA SER A 50 5.00 4.49 -23.79
C SER A 50 5.18 4.85 -25.25
N GLU A 51 4.96 6.11 -25.59
CA GLU A 51 5.11 6.62 -26.96
C GLU A 51 5.78 8.01 -26.93
N LYS A 52 6.53 8.32 -27.98
CA LYS A 52 7.24 9.58 -28.13
C LYS A 52 6.41 10.50 -29.02
N LEU A 53 5.83 11.56 -28.45
CA LEU A 53 5.05 12.55 -29.21
C LEU A 53 5.96 13.63 -29.82
N SER A 54 5.68 13.94 -31.08
CA SER A 54 6.25 15.05 -31.83
C SER A 54 5.34 16.29 -31.76
N PRO A 55 5.85 17.51 -32.01
CA PRO A 55 5.03 18.72 -32.00
C PRO A 55 3.85 18.63 -32.98
N GLY A 56 2.63 18.86 -32.48
CA GLY A 56 1.39 18.75 -33.25
C GLY A 56 0.65 17.42 -33.09
N GLU A 57 1.29 16.40 -32.51
CA GLU A 57 0.62 15.13 -32.19
C GLU A 57 -0.19 15.23 -30.88
N ARG A 58 -1.24 14.41 -30.79
CA ARG A 58 -2.10 14.31 -29.60
C ARG A 58 -2.39 12.86 -29.29
N ILE A 59 -2.13 12.46 -28.05
CA ILE A 59 -2.56 11.18 -27.51
C ILE A 59 -3.83 11.34 -26.69
N VAL A 60 -4.79 10.43 -26.87
CA VAL A 60 -6.06 10.41 -26.12
C VAL A 60 -6.26 9.03 -25.51
N ILE A 61 -6.14 8.95 -24.20
CA ILE A 61 -6.40 7.73 -23.43
C ILE A 61 -7.87 7.71 -23.02
N ARG A 62 -8.63 6.69 -23.47
CA ARG A 62 -10.03 6.47 -23.07
C ARG A 62 -10.12 5.16 -22.28
N ALA A 63 -10.64 5.25 -21.06
CA ALA A 63 -10.98 4.08 -20.26
C ALA A 63 -12.44 3.70 -20.54
N LEU A 64 -12.66 2.50 -21.08
CA LEU A 64 -14.00 1.94 -21.24
C LEU A 64 -14.37 1.16 -19.98
N PRO A 65 -15.64 1.22 -19.53
CA PRO A 65 -16.09 0.38 -18.43
C PRO A 65 -15.97 -1.11 -18.81
N PRO A 66 -15.69 -1.99 -17.84
CA PRO A 66 -15.68 -3.43 -18.10
C PRO A 66 -17.07 -3.88 -18.52
N GLU A 67 -17.17 -4.69 -19.56
CA GLU A 67 -18.44 -5.26 -19.99
C GLU A 67 -18.99 -6.15 -18.86
N ALA A 68 -20.19 -5.83 -18.39
CA ALA A 68 -20.91 -6.65 -17.43
C ALA A 68 -21.45 -7.88 -18.18
N GLY A 69 -20.70 -8.98 -18.14
CA GLY A 69 -21.15 -10.30 -18.58
C GLY A 69 -22.05 -10.98 -17.57
#